data_AF-A0A7C1AYI0-F1
#
_entry.id   AF-A0A7C1AYI0-F1
#
_cell.length_a   1.000
_cell.length_b   1.000
_cell.length_c   1.000
_cell.angle_alpha   90.00
_cell.angle_beta   90.00
_cell.angle_gamma   90.00
#
_symmetry.space_group_name_H-M   'P 1'
#
loop_
_entity.id
_entity.type
_entity.pdbx_description
1 polymer ?
#
loop_
_entity_poly.entity_id
_entity_poly.type
_entity_poly.pdbx_seq_one_letter_code
_entity_poly.pdbx_strand_id
1 'polypeptide(L)'
;MMRRIYAIWIIVLVCGASIVIATSFSGKDIDIKTENTTGSISQPSMQEELKKPINKINEILVTRTLTDSISLEEMRVMRDTLINDFISKFGKPKHPIITAEPEVPEGAYIVAFGFKIYSDGMSMEYVGIAGDAESVPIIHQRAQKWRNKEILGSNAYWGLICMDEGDYFKSPYGGVTNNFECRYLYNDTSPSRDWFAIKQEFEMVPGCVEYGSSWKNKAGYPKHDWSASTLGNPQLHEHDPLGTFTGTQTISVSISSGGATWSWSYTQPDVTTYDYSSTNTEIAKWKMVFNSDASKGSTGGMKPGSSCGVNQHISGTYRILDLEAKGEFANWLTNTYLTHLWHINVTY
;
A
#
# COMPACT_ATOMS: atom_id res chain seq x y z
N MET A 1 -40.06 -47.74 40.63
CA MET A 1 -40.56 -46.71 41.56
C MET A 1 -39.50 -45.62 41.65
N MET A 2 -39.81 -44.39 41.19
CA MET A 2 -39.25 -43.04 41.50
C MET A 2 -37.73 -42.89 41.82
N ARG A 3 -36.96 -41.85 41.47
CA ARG A 3 -37.11 -40.53 40.80
C ARG A 3 -35.68 -39.91 40.78
N ARG A 4 -35.31 -39.18 39.71
CA ARG A 4 -34.48 -37.93 39.61
C ARG A 4 -33.07 -37.89 40.28
N ILE A 5 -32.03 -37.24 39.76
CA ILE A 5 -31.89 -35.80 39.42
C ILE A 5 -30.75 -35.60 38.39
N TYR A 6 -30.93 -34.62 37.49
CA TYR A 6 -29.99 -34.08 36.50
C TYR A 6 -29.07 -33.01 37.12
N ALA A 7 -27.86 -32.85 36.57
CA ALA A 7 -27.12 -31.58 36.61
C ALA A 7 -26.44 -31.33 35.27
N ILE A 8 -27.00 -30.37 34.52
CA ILE A 8 -26.44 -29.77 33.30
C ILE A 8 -25.78 -28.46 33.74
N TRP A 9 -24.52 -28.24 33.35
CA TRP A 9 -23.84 -26.97 33.53
C TRP A 9 -24.25 -25.99 32.42
N ILE A 10 -24.73 -24.82 32.84
CA ILE A 10 -25.09 -23.67 32.01
C ILE A 10 -23.83 -22.84 31.75
N ILE A 11 -23.53 -22.58 30.47
CA ILE A 11 -22.59 -21.54 30.04
C ILE A 11 -23.39 -20.23 29.89
N VAL A 12 -22.92 -19.20 30.60
CA VAL A 12 -23.44 -17.83 30.58
C VAL A 12 -23.03 -17.14 29.29
N LEU A 13 -24.02 -16.65 28.54
CA LEU A 13 -23.85 -15.81 27.36
C LEU A 13 -24.22 -14.37 27.76
N VAL A 14 -23.22 -13.48 27.82
CA VAL A 14 -23.41 -12.06 28.14
C VAL A 14 -23.76 -11.33 26.84
N CYS A 15 -25.04 -11.01 26.65
CA CYS A 15 -25.51 -10.07 25.65
C CYS A 15 -25.41 -8.64 26.20
N GLY A 16 -24.51 -7.82 25.65
CA GLY A 16 -24.51 -6.38 25.85
C GLY A 16 -25.60 -5.73 24.98
N ALA A 17 -26.62 -5.17 25.62
CA ALA A 17 -27.65 -4.36 24.97
C ALA A 17 -27.14 -2.93 24.79
N SER A 18 -27.02 -2.47 23.54
CA SER A 18 -26.84 -1.05 23.23
C SER A 18 -28.21 -0.38 23.17
N ILE A 19 -28.44 0.54 24.10
CA ILE A 19 -29.60 1.43 24.17
C ILE A 19 -29.48 2.46 23.04
N VAL A 20 -30.45 2.46 22.11
CA VAL A 20 -30.64 3.55 21.14
C VAL A 20 -31.58 4.57 21.78
N ILE A 21 -31.07 5.76 22.07
CA ILE A 21 -31.89 6.92 22.45
C ILE A 21 -32.38 7.56 21.16
N ALA A 22 -33.68 7.37 20.86
CA ALA A 22 -34.39 8.12 19.83
C ALA A 22 -34.80 9.49 20.40
N THR A 23 -34.27 10.57 19.84
CA THR A 23 -34.85 11.91 19.99
C THR A 23 -35.62 12.26 18.73
N SER A 24 -36.93 12.37 18.88
CA SER A 24 -37.89 12.86 17.89
C SER A 24 -37.63 14.32 17.54
N PHE A 25 -37.55 14.64 16.25
CA PHE A 25 -37.93 15.97 15.76
C PHE A 25 -38.98 15.84 14.66
N SER A 26 -40.04 16.61 14.87
CA SER A 26 -41.29 16.68 14.15
C SER A 26 -41.17 17.46 12.83
N GLY A 27 -41.82 16.93 11.79
CA GLY A 27 -42.66 17.72 10.87
C GLY A 27 -41.98 18.38 9.66
N LYS A 28 -42.18 17.80 8.48
CA LYS A 28 -43.03 18.39 7.42
C LYS A 28 -43.12 17.47 6.20
N ASP A 29 -44.35 17.17 5.82
CA ASP A 29 -44.77 16.44 4.63
C ASP A 29 -44.25 17.08 3.34
N ILE A 30 -43.75 16.25 2.42
CA ILE A 30 -43.68 16.58 1.00
C ILE A 30 -44.12 15.34 0.21
N ASP A 31 -45.27 15.49 -0.47
CA ASP A 31 -45.88 14.55 -1.40
C ASP A 31 -44.91 14.07 -2.48
N ILE A 32 -44.80 12.74 -2.66
CA ILE A 32 -44.21 12.14 -3.86
C ILE A 32 -45.35 11.52 -4.67
N LYS A 33 -45.69 12.18 -5.79
CA LYS A 33 -46.50 11.59 -6.85
C LYS A 33 -45.67 10.58 -7.63
N THR A 34 -46.18 9.36 -7.72
CA THR A 34 -45.70 8.29 -8.59
C THR A 34 -46.24 8.52 -10.00
N GLU A 35 -45.36 8.71 -10.99
CA GLU A 35 -45.70 8.53 -12.40
C GLU A 35 -44.77 7.48 -13.03
N ASN A 36 -45.40 6.38 -13.46
CA ASN A 36 -44.79 5.38 -14.32
C ASN A 36 -44.75 5.91 -15.76
N THR A 37 -43.60 5.89 -16.40
CA THR A 37 -43.54 5.95 -17.87
C THR A 37 -42.43 5.05 -18.41
N THR A 38 -42.87 3.98 -19.06
CA THR A 38 -42.10 3.09 -19.94
C THR A 38 -41.49 3.86 -21.12
N GLY A 39 -40.18 3.73 -21.33
CA GLY A 39 -39.47 4.27 -22.49
C GLY A 39 -38.21 3.46 -22.81
N SER A 40 -38.13 2.99 -24.06
CA SER A 40 -37.12 2.15 -24.69
C SER A 40 -35.66 2.56 -24.39
N ILE A 41 -34.81 1.57 -24.03
CA ILE A 41 -33.35 1.75 -23.89
C ILE A 41 -32.70 1.48 -25.25
N SER A 42 -32.27 2.55 -25.93
CA SER A 42 -31.28 2.48 -27.00
C SER A 42 -29.87 2.54 -26.39
N GLN A 43 -29.01 1.57 -26.72
CA GLN A 43 -27.60 1.56 -26.32
C GLN A 43 -26.85 2.76 -26.92
N PRO A 44 -26.05 3.51 -26.15
CA PRO A 44 -25.08 4.43 -26.70
C PRO A 44 -23.80 3.68 -27.09
N SER A 45 -23.41 3.87 -28.35
CA SER A 45 -22.11 3.56 -28.94
C SER A 45 -20.96 4.17 -28.11
N MET A 46 -20.00 3.36 -27.66
CA MET A 46 -18.74 3.83 -27.10
C MET A 46 -17.82 4.37 -28.21
N GLN A 47 -17.78 5.69 -28.36
CA GLN A 47 -16.62 6.37 -28.92
C GLN A 47 -15.69 6.76 -27.77
N GLU A 48 -14.44 6.36 -27.91
CA GLU A 48 -13.36 6.60 -26.95
C GLU A 48 -12.90 8.06 -27.07
N GLU A 49 -13.27 8.90 -26.09
CA GLU A 49 -12.76 10.27 -25.97
C GLU A 49 -11.42 10.27 -25.23
N LEU A 50 -10.37 10.72 -25.93
CA LEU A 50 -9.06 11.03 -25.35
C LEU A 50 -9.19 12.23 -24.39
N LYS A 51 -9.27 12.00 -23.08
CA LYS A 51 -9.42 13.08 -22.07
C LYS A 51 -8.07 13.69 -21.68
N LYS A 52 -7.94 15.01 -21.91
CA LYS A 52 -6.84 15.86 -21.40
C LYS A 52 -6.75 15.83 -19.86
N PRO A 53 -5.55 16.02 -19.27
CA PRO A 53 -5.37 16.05 -17.82
C PRO A 53 -6.13 17.22 -17.16
N ILE A 54 -6.83 16.93 -16.06
CA ILE A 54 -7.47 17.92 -15.20
C ILE A 54 -6.47 18.25 -14.09
N ASN A 55 -5.59 19.23 -14.30
CA ASN A 55 -4.64 19.67 -13.28
C ASN A 55 -5.35 20.56 -12.25
N LYS A 56 -5.43 20.09 -11.00
CA LYS A 56 -5.57 20.98 -9.83
C LYS A 56 -4.16 21.29 -9.34
N ILE A 57 -3.99 22.42 -8.66
CA ILE A 57 -2.67 22.93 -8.19
C ILE A 57 -1.97 21.97 -7.20
N ASN A 58 -2.66 20.93 -6.73
CA ASN A 58 -2.17 19.97 -5.76
C ASN A 58 -2.52 18.50 -6.10
N GLU A 59 -2.98 18.22 -7.32
CA GLU A 59 -3.37 16.86 -7.74
C GLU A 59 -3.20 16.69 -9.25
N ILE A 60 -2.57 15.58 -9.64
CA ILE A 60 -2.52 15.07 -11.02
C ILE A 60 -2.91 13.58 -11.05
N LEU A 61 -3.62 13.17 -12.10
CA LEU A 61 -3.89 11.78 -12.42
C LEU A 61 -3.89 11.62 -13.94
N VAL A 62 -3.03 10.74 -14.46
CA VAL A 62 -2.86 10.43 -15.89
C VAL A 62 -2.94 8.92 -16.07
N THR A 63 -3.67 8.47 -17.09
CA THR A 63 -3.79 7.06 -17.48
C THR A 63 -3.57 6.95 -18.99
N ARG A 64 -2.78 5.97 -19.45
CA ARG A 64 -2.43 5.75 -20.86
C ARG A 64 -2.46 4.26 -21.25
N THR A 65 -2.22 3.98 -22.52
CA THR A 65 -2.11 2.61 -23.07
C THR A 65 -0.65 2.15 -23.09
N LEU A 66 -0.38 0.90 -23.49
CA LEU A 66 0.99 0.41 -23.67
C LEU A 66 1.76 1.16 -24.77
N THR A 67 1.10 1.46 -25.89
CA THR A 67 1.75 2.10 -27.06
C THR A 67 2.02 3.58 -26.85
N ASP A 68 1.37 4.18 -25.86
CA ASP A 68 1.58 5.57 -25.41
C ASP A 68 1.96 5.58 -23.92
N SER A 69 2.90 4.72 -23.51
CA SER A 69 3.27 4.63 -22.09
C SER A 69 3.86 5.92 -21.52
N ILE A 70 3.76 6.09 -20.20
CA ILE A 70 4.36 7.20 -19.47
C ILE A 70 5.84 6.86 -19.24
N SER A 71 6.76 7.74 -19.61
CA SER A 71 8.18 7.54 -19.29
C SER A 71 8.49 7.95 -17.84
N LEU A 72 9.54 7.38 -17.24
CA LEU A 72 10.02 7.80 -15.91
C LEU A 72 10.36 9.30 -15.87
N GLU A 73 10.92 9.83 -16.96
CA GLU A 73 11.25 11.25 -17.06
C GLU A 73 9.99 12.12 -17.11
N GLU A 74 8.98 11.71 -17.88
CA GLU A 74 7.70 12.41 -17.93
C GLU A 74 7.01 12.42 -16.56
N MET A 75 7.04 11.29 -15.85
CA MET A 75 6.53 11.16 -14.49
C MET A 75 7.21 12.14 -13.52
N ARG A 76 8.55 12.19 -13.55
CA ARG A 76 9.35 13.15 -12.75
C ARG A 76 8.96 14.59 -13.05
N VAL A 77 8.92 14.98 -14.33
CA VAL A 77 8.57 16.34 -14.75
C VAL A 77 7.18 16.72 -14.27
N MET A 78 6.19 15.83 -14.41
CA MET A 78 4.82 16.07 -13.94
C MET A 78 4.79 16.28 -12.42
N ARG A 79 5.49 15.44 -11.66
CA ARG A 79 5.56 15.51 -10.19
C ARG A 79 6.26 16.77 -9.71
N ASP A 80 7.44 17.06 -10.25
CA ASP A 80 8.26 18.18 -9.82
C ASP A 80 7.59 19.52 -10.16
N THR A 81 6.87 19.58 -11.29
CA THR A 81 6.03 20.75 -11.63
C THR A 81 4.96 20.97 -10.56
N LEU A 82 4.25 19.90 -10.14
CA LEU A 82 3.22 20.01 -9.10
C LEU A 82 3.81 20.43 -7.74
N ILE A 83 4.97 19.87 -7.37
CA ILE A 83 5.68 20.22 -6.12
C ILE A 83 6.09 21.70 -6.14
N ASN A 84 6.68 22.16 -7.24
CA ASN A 84 7.11 23.55 -7.39
C ASN A 84 5.92 24.53 -7.35
N ASP A 85 4.83 24.20 -8.04
CA ASP A 85 3.60 25.00 -8.01
C ASP A 85 2.99 25.06 -6.60
N PHE A 86 3.00 23.94 -5.87
CA PHE A 86 2.55 23.88 -4.48
C PHE A 86 3.41 24.76 -3.58
N ILE A 87 4.75 24.60 -3.61
CA ILE A 87 5.68 25.38 -2.77
C ILE A 87 5.60 26.87 -3.12
N SER A 88 5.51 27.23 -4.41
CA SER A 88 5.39 28.63 -4.83
C SER A 88 4.13 29.30 -4.29
N LYS A 89 3.05 28.53 -4.10
CA LYS A 89 1.75 29.06 -3.67
C LYS A 89 1.55 29.02 -2.15
N PHE A 90 2.03 27.97 -1.49
CA PHE A 90 1.74 27.70 -0.08
C PHE A 90 2.97 27.79 0.83
N GLY A 91 4.17 27.97 0.26
CA GLY A 91 5.44 27.95 0.98
C GLY A 91 5.96 26.52 1.19
N LYS A 92 7.19 26.41 1.73
CA LYS A 92 7.78 25.11 2.08
C LYS A 92 7.02 24.49 3.27
N PRO A 93 6.61 23.21 3.20
CA PRO A 93 6.05 22.52 4.35
C PRO A 93 7.07 22.36 5.47
N LYS A 94 6.60 22.06 6.69
CA LYS A 94 7.47 21.89 7.87
C LYS A 94 8.34 20.64 7.83
N HIS A 95 8.00 19.70 6.96
CA HIS A 95 8.70 18.45 6.75
C HIS A 95 9.08 18.29 5.28
N PRO A 96 10.05 17.41 4.97
CA PRO A 96 10.39 17.10 3.59
C PRO A 96 9.20 16.52 2.80
N ILE A 97 9.16 16.79 1.49
CA ILE A 97 8.21 16.14 0.58
C ILE A 97 8.83 14.81 0.13
N ILE A 98 8.05 13.74 0.19
CA ILE A 98 8.48 12.39 -0.16
C ILE A 98 7.99 12.05 -1.56
N THR A 99 8.86 11.39 -2.33
CA THR A 99 8.56 10.91 -3.68
C THR A 99 9.15 9.52 -3.87
N ALA A 100 8.50 8.67 -4.66
CA ALA A 100 9.00 7.35 -4.99
C ALA A 100 9.23 7.22 -6.49
N GLU A 101 10.16 6.36 -6.90
CA GLU A 101 10.32 6.04 -8.32
C GLU A 101 10.36 4.53 -8.49
N PRO A 102 9.55 3.96 -9.40
CA PRO A 102 9.56 2.54 -9.63
C PRO A 102 10.71 2.15 -10.57
N GLU A 103 11.30 1.00 -10.32
CA GLU A 103 12.04 0.29 -11.37
C GLU A 103 11.04 -0.35 -12.34
N VAL A 104 11.14 -0.05 -13.63
CA VAL A 104 10.24 -0.62 -14.65
C VAL A 104 10.86 -1.92 -15.19
N PRO A 105 10.23 -3.09 -14.97
CA PRO A 105 10.76 -4.36 -15.47
C PRO A 105 10.87 -4.40 -16.99
N GLU A 106 11.82 -5.18 -17.51
CA GLU A 106 11.98 -5.37 -18.95
C GLU A 106 10.68 -5.89 -19.60
N GLY A 107 10.24 -5.19 -20.65
CA GLY A 107 9.01 -5.48 -21.37
C GLY A 107 7.72 -4.97 -20.71
N ALA A 108 7.81 -4.24 -19.59
CA ALA A 108 6.68 -3.61 -18.93
C ALA A 108 6.67 -2.08 -19.14
N TYR A 109 5.51 -1.46 -18.91
CA TYR A 109 5.27 -0.06 -19.24
C TYR A 109 4.43 0.64 -18.16
N ILE A 110 4.77 1.89 -17.81
CA ILE A 110 3.95 2.70 -16.91
C ILE A 110 2.70 3.17 -17.69
N VAL A 111 1.52 2.81 -17.21
CA VAL A 111 0.23 3.12 -17.86
C VAL A 111 -0.70 3.95 -16.97
N ALA A 112 -0.30 4.25 -15.74
CA ALA A 112 -1.00 5.18 -14.87
C ALA A 112 -0.02 5.86 -13.91
N PHE A 113 -0.24 7.16 -13.68
CA PHE A 113 0.49 7.96 -12.71
C PHE A 113 -0.47 8.91 -11.99
N GLY A 114 -0.47 8.91 -10.67
CA GLY A 114 -1.19 9.86 -9.84
C GLY A 114 -0.26 10.46 -8.79
N PHE A 115 -0.36 11.77 -8.55
CA PHE A 115 0.37 12.43 -7.47
C PHE A 115 -0.48 13.53 -6.83
N LYS A 116 -0.51 13.59 -5.50
CA LYS A 116 -1.33 14.54 -4.75
C LYS A 116 -0.56 15.08 -3.56
N ILE A 117 -0.67 16.38 -3.32
CA ILE A 117 -0.09 17.07 -2.16
C ILE A 117 -1.21 17.66 -1.31
N TYR A 118 -1.18 17.39 -0.01
CA TYR A 118 -2.12 17.94 0.97
C TYR A 118 -1.57 19.24 1.56
N SER A 119 -2.44 20.03 2.21
CA SER A 119 -2.10 21.37 2.67
C SER A 119 -0.97 21.43 3.70
N ASP A 120 -0.71 20.33 4.40
CA ASP A 120 0.38 20.18 5.36
C ASP A 120 1.73 19.80 4.73
N GLY A 121 1.74 19.44 3.45
CA GLY A 121 2.93 18.97 2.72
C GLY A 121 2.97 17.45 2.53
N MET A 122 2.03 16.69 3.08
CA MET A 122 1.94 15.24 2.87
C MET A 122 1.70 14.95 1.39
N SER A 123 2.40 13.96 0.83
CA SER A 123 2.21 13.51 -0.54
C SER A 123 1.54 12.13 -0.58
N MET A 124 0.89 11.84 -1.70
CA MET A 124 0.48 10.49 -2.09
C MET A 124 0.86 10.30 -3.55
N GLU A 125 1.36 9.12 -3.90
CA GLU A 125 1.66 8.74 -5.27
C GLU A 125 0.96 7.42 -5.64
N TYR A 126 0.68 7.24 -6.93
CA TYR A 126 0.24 5.99 -7.51
C TYR A 126 0.98 5.78 -8.82
N VAL A 127 1.64 4.63 -9.00
CA VAL A 127 2.21 4.26 -10.29
C VAL A 127 1.74 2.87 -10.69
N GLY A 128 1.16 2.76 -11.87
CA GLY A 128 0.63 1.53 -12.41
C GLY A 128 1.43 1.03 -13.60
N ILE A 129 2.02 -0.17 -13.48
CA ILE A 129 2.90 -0.77 -14.50
C ILE A 129 2.25 -2.02 -15.10
N ALA A 130 2.08 -2.04 -16.42
CA ALA A 130 1.49 -3.15 -17.16
C ALA A 130 2.56 -3.93 -17.93
N GLY A 131 2.58 -5.26 -17.79
CA GLY A 131 3.39 -6.15 -18.63
C GLY A 131 2.73 -6.53 -19.96
N ASP A 132 1.42 -6.35 -20.08
CA ASP A 132 0.62 -6.72 -21.25
C ASP A 132 -0.66 -5.86 -21.35
N ALA A 133 -1.35 -5.96 -22.49
CA ALA A 133 -2.51 -5.12 -22.80
C ALA A 133 -3.72 -5.46 -21.93
N GLU A 134 -3.82 -6.71 -21.47
CA GLU A 134 -4.93 -7.20 -20.64
C GLU A 134 -4.87 -6.60 -19.23
N SER A 135 -3.66 -6.26 -18.74
CA SER A 135 -3.44 -5.66 -17.42
C SER A 135 -3.82 -4.17 -17.34
N VAL A 136 -3.91 -3.46 -18.48
CA VAL A 136 -4.12 -1.99 -18.51
C VAL A 136 -5.44 -1.54 -17.86
N PRO A 137 -6.63 -2.12 -18.18
CA PRO A 137 -7.88 -1.67 -17.60
C PRO A 137 -7.96 -1.85 -16.07
N ILE A 138 -7.30 -2.89 -15.54
CA ILE A 138 -7.22 -3.17 -14.10
C ILE A 138 -6.46 -2.05 -13.39
N ILE A 139 -5.31 -1.68 -13.94
CA ILE A 139 -4.47 -0.61 -13.41
C ILE A 139 -5.20 0.74 -13.43
N HIS A 140 -5.94 1.04 -14.49
CA HIS A 140 -6.74 2.26 -14.58
C HIS A 140 -7.83 2.32 -13.50
N GLN A 141 -8.50 1.19 -13.22
CA GLN A 141 -9.50 1.13 -12.16
C GLN A 141 -8.90 1.38 -10.78
N ARG A 142 -7.71 0.83 -10.49
CA ARG A 142 -7.00 1.06 -9.22
C ARG A 142 -6.58 2.53 -9.06
N ALA A 143 -6.10 3.16 -10.13
CA ALA A 143 -5.74 4.58 -10.14
C ALA A 143 -6.92 5.50 -9.74
N GLN A 144 -8.14 5.17 -10.18
CA GLN A 144 -9.34 5.93 -9.82
C GLN A 144 -9.73 5.77 -8.35
N LYS A 145 -9.52 4.59 -7.75
CA LYS A 145 -9.78 4.36 -6.32
C LYS A 145 -8.81 5.14 -5.43
N TRP A 146 -7.53 5.15 -5.80
CA TRP A 146 -6.47 5.86 -5.09
C TRP A 146 -6.79 7.36 -4.87
N ARG A 147 -7.40 8.01 -5.87
CA ARG A 147 -7.72 9.45 -5.87
C ARG A 147 -8.52 9.95 -4.65
N ASN A 148 -9.37 9.10 -4.07
CA ASN A 148 -10.40 9.48 -3.10
C ASN A 148 -9.99 9.36 -1.60
N LYS A 149 -8.71 9.15 -1.27
CA LYS A 149 -8.25 8.96 0.13
C LYS A 149 -7.95 10.29 0.87
N GLU A 150 -8.12 10.35 2.20
CA GLU A 150 -7.86 11.52 3.09
C GLU A 150 -7.21 11.11 4.44
N ILE A 151 -6.43 12.00 5.09
CA ILE A 151 -5.58 11.71 6.28
C ILE A 151 -5.48 12.93 7.23
N LEU A 152 -5.31 12.73 8.57
CA LEU A 152 -5.32 13.77 9.64
C LEU A 152 -4.30 13.49 10.79
N GLY A 153 -3.81 14.56 11.48
CA GLY A 153 -3.53 14.58 12.95
C GLY A 153 -2.17 15.13 13.46
N SER A 154 -2.07 15.54 14.75
CA SER A 154 -0.86 16.06 15.45
C SER A 154 -0.70 15.68 16.96
N ASN A 155 0.53 15.23 17.35
CA ASN A 155 1.21 15.18 18.68
C ASN A 155 2.73 14.82 18.46
N ALA A 156 3.50 14.10 19.29
CA ALA A 156 4.70 13.37 18.81
C ALA A 156 4.25 11.97 18.36
N TYR A 157 4.51 11.64 17.12
CA TYR A 157 3.74 10.63 16.42
C TYR A 157 4.40 10.31 15.10
N TRP A 158 4.15 9.08 14.66
CA TRP A 158 4.36 8.71 13.28
C TRP A 158 3.30 9.38 12.41
N GLY A 159 3.65 10.53 11.85
CA GLY A 159 2.83 11.21 10.87
C GLY A 159 3.03 10.57 9.50
N LEU A 160 1.95 10.17 8.86
CA LEU A 160 1.99 9.66 7.49
C LEU A 160 2.45 10.80 6.57
N ILE A 161 3.54 10.57 5.83
CA ILE A 161 4.14 11.57 4.93
C ILE A 161 4.05 11.15 3.47
N CYS A 162 3.96 9.84 3.22
CA CYS A 162 3.74 9.26 1.90
C CYS A 162 3.00 7.94 2.03
N MET A 163 2.11 7.67 1.09
CA MET A 163 1.48 6.38 0.91
C MET A 163 1.42 6.10 -0.57
N ASP A 164 2.13 5.07 -0.99
CA ASP A 164 2.23 4.70 -2.39
C ASP A 164 1.81 3.26 -2.58
N GLU A 165 1.23 2.99 -3.75
CA GLU A 165 0.73 1.69 -4.13
C GLU A 165 1.38 1.28 -5.45
N GLY A 166 1.85 0.02 -5.51
CA GLY A 166 2.59 -0.51 -6.64
C GLY A 166 2.25 -1.97 -6.86
N ASP A 167 1.95 -2.33 -8.10
CA ASP A 167 1.61 -3.68 -8.51
C ASP A 167 2.43 -4.08 -9.73
N TYR A 168 2.94 -5.31 -9.74
CA TYR A 168 3.54 -5.93 -10.91
C TYR A 168 2.89 -7.27 -11.21
N PHE A 169 2.13 -7.32 -12.32
CA PHE A 169 1.45 -8.50 -12.84
C PHE A 169 2.05 -8.94 -14.17
N LYS A 170 2.10 -10.27 -14.37
CA LYS A 170 2.59 -10.87 -15.62
C LYS A 170 1.87 -12.18 -15.91
N SER A 171 1.13 -12.23 -17.02
CA SER A 171 0.52 -13.47 -17.50
C SER A 171 1.60 -14.50 -17.94
N PRO A 172 1.43 -15.80 -17.67
CA PRO A 172 0.32 -16.45 -16.97
C PRO A 172 0.58 -16.63 -15.45
N TYR A 173 1.56 -15.93 -14.87
CA TYR A 173 2.18 -16.31 -13.60
C TYR A 173 1.42 -15.83 -12.37
N GLY A 174 0.87 -14.61 -12.42
CA GLY A 174 0.24 -13.93 -11.29
C GLY A 174 0.79 -12.51 -11.14
N GLY A 175 0.79 -12.00 -9.91
CA GLY A 175 1.31 -10.67 -9.60
C GLY A 175 1.74 -10.49 -8.16
N VAL A 176 2.56 -9.47 -7.94
CA VAL A 176 3.01 -9.00 -6.62
C VAL A 176 2.57 -7.56 -6.39
N THR A 177 2.12 -7.27 -5.17
CA THR A 177 1.83 -5.92 -4.69
C THR A 177 2.91 -5.47 -3.72
N ASN A 178 3.30 -4.21 -3.82
CA ASN A 178 4.31 -3.54 -3.01
C ASN A 178 3.80 -2.17 -2.56
N ASN A 179 2.71 -2.17 -1.79
CA ASN A 179 2.17 -0.93 -1.26
C ASN A 179 2.95 -0.55 -0.01
N PHE A 180 3.06 0.73 0.30
CA PHE A 180 3.63 1.15 1.57
C PHE A 180 3.04 2.44 2.11
N GLU A 181 3.11 2.55 3.42
CA GLU A 181 2.96 3.81 4.15
C GLU A 181 4.33 4.18 4.69
N CYS A 182 4.84 5.35 4.29
CA CYS A 182 6.03 5.98 4.85
C CYS A 182 5.62 7.05 5.84
N ARG A 183 6.15 6.95 7.07
CA ARG A 183 5.86 7.88 8.16
C ARG A 183 7.13 8.57 8.60
N TYR A 184 7.01 9.84 8.93
CA TYR A 184 8.03 10.64 9.57
C TYR A 184 7.73 10.73 11.06
N LEU A 185 8.76 10.68 11.90
CA LEU A 185 8.59 10.93 13.32
C LEU A 185 8.60 12.44 13.60
N TYR A 186 7.43 12.99 13.91
CA TYR A 186 7.32 14.39 14.29
C TYR A 186 7.59 14.59 15.77
N ASN A 187 8.18 15.75 16.11
CA ASN A 187 8.39 16.22 17.48
C ASN A 187 9.24 15.26 18.35
N ASP A 188 10.20 14.55 17.75
CA ASP A 188 11.14 13.65 18.42
C ASP A 188 12.29 14.38 19.14
N THR A 189 12.34 15.72 19.02
CA THR A 189 13.34 16.63 19.61
C THR A 189 14.79 16.39 19.19
N SER A 190 15.03 15.54 18.17
CA SER A 190 16.35 15.24 17.65
C SER A 190 16.84 16.36 16.72
N PRO A 191 17.96 17.05 17.01
CA PRO A 191 18.46 18.12 16.14
C PRO A 191 19.41 17.60 15.04
N SER A 192 19.60 16.28 14.92
CA SER A 192 20.65 15.71 14.06
C SER A 192 20.22 14.48 13.28
N ARG A 193 19.04 13.94 13.56
CA ARG A 193 18.51 12.75 12.92
C ARG A 193 17.04 12.92 12.59
N ASP A 194 16.70 12.46 11.40
CA ASP A 194 15.32 12.25 11.00
C ASP A 194 15.00 10.77 11.12
N TRP A 195 13.76 10.45 11.49
CA TRP A 195 13.30 9.09 11.64
C TRP A 195 12.17 8.80 10.66
N PHE A 196 12.33 7.69 9.94
CA PHE A 196 11.34 7.19 9.01
C PHE A 196 10.88 5.80 9.44
N ALA A 197 9.60 5.52 9.24
CA ALA A 197 9.01 4.20 9.41
C ALA A 197 8.26 3.78 8.16
N ILE A 198 8.39 2.51 7.81
CA ILE A 198 7.70 1.88 6.69
C ILE A 198 6.77 0.82 7.24
N LYS A 199 5.53 0.82 6.78
CA LYS A 199 4.66 -0.36 6.74
C LYS A 199 4.54 -0.75 5.28
N GLN A 200 4.98 -1.95 4.95
CA GLN A 200 4.79 -2.52 3.62
C GLN A 200 3.52 -3.38 3.65
N GLU A 201 2.74 -3.34 2.58
CA GLU A 201 1.71 -4.33 2.27
C GLU A 201 2.19 -5.11 1.04
N PHE A 202 2.74 -6.28 1.32
CA PHE A 202 3.22 -7.24 0.35
C PHE A 202 2.13 -8.28 0.09
N GLU A 203 1.66 -8.40 -1.15
CA GLU A 203 0.67 -9.41 -1.54
C GLU A 203 1.15 -10.19 -2.76
N MET A 204 0.77 -11.46 -2.85
CA MET A 204 0.95 -12.31 -4.01
C MET A 204 -0.40 -12.84 -4.49
N VAL A 205 -0.74 -12.56 -5.75
CA VAL A 205 -1.90 -13.13 -6.43
C VAL A 205 -1.42 -14.22 -7.40
N PRO A 206 -1.83 -15.49 -7.24
CA PRO A 206 -1.35 -16.56 -8.11
C PRO A 206 -2.05 -16.52 -9.48
N GLY A 207 -1.35 -16.95 -10.52
CA GLY A 207 -1.89 -17.00 -11.88
C GLY A 207 -3.11 -17.90 -12.07
N CYS A 208 -3.31 -18.91 -11.21
CA CYS A 208 -4.53 -19.71 -11.20
C CYS A 208 -5.78 -18.92 -10.76
N VAL A 209 -5.60 -17.87 -9.96
CA VAL A 209 -6.67 -16.95 -9.56
C VAL A 209 -6.84 -15.85 -10.61
N GLU A 210 -5.75 -15.21 -11.01
CA GLU A 210 -5.81 -14.04 -11.89
C GLU A 210 -6.12 -14.42 -13.35
N TYR A 211 -5.51 -15.50 -13.85
CA TYR A 211 -5.52 -15.86 -15.27
C TYR A 211 -6.10 -17.26 -15.56
N GLY A 212 -6.61 -17.95 -14.53
CA GLY A 212 -7.05 -19.35 -14.66
C GLY A 212 -5.92 -20.32 -15.06
N SER A 213 -4.66 -19.94 -14.84
CA SER A 213 -3.50 -20.73 -15.24
C SER A 213 -3.12 -21.82 -14.21
N SER A 214 -2.06 -22.59 -14.47
CA SER A 214 -1.54 -23.58 -13.51
C SER A 214 -0.55 -23.00 -12.49
N TRP A 215 -0.27 -21.69 -12.53
CA TRP A 215 0.74 -21.05 -11.69
C TRP A 215 0.17 -20.70 -10.30
N LYS A 216 0.89 -21.10 -9.26
CA LYS A 216 0.52 -20.94 -7.87
C LYS A 216 1.60 -20.18 -7.09
N ASN A 217 1.21 -19.58 -5.97
CA ASN A 217 2.14 -18.97 -5.02
C ASN A 217 3.06 -20.03 -4.43
N LYS A 218 4.35 -19.71 -4.26
CA LYS A 218 5.32 -20.60 -3.60
C LYS A 218 5.99 -19.91 -2.42
N ALA A 219 6.62 -18.75 -2.64
CA ALA A 219 7.27 -17.99 -1.59
C ALA A 219 7.29 -16.49 -1.89
N GLY A 220 7.25 -15.67 -0.85
CA GLY A 220 7.36 -14.22 -0.94
C GLY A 220 8.52 -13.68 -0.13
N TYR A 221 9.10 -12.57 -0.56
CA TYR A 221 10.32 -11.99 0.00
C TYR A 221 10.21 -10.46 0.10
N PRO A 222 9.44 -9.91 1.06
CA PRO A 222 9.46 -8.48 1.34
C PRO A 222 10.80 -8.06 1.98
N LYS A 223 11.36 -6.93 1.55
CA LYS A 223 12.63 -6.40 2.06
C LYS A 223 12.62 -4.87 2.10
N HIS A 224 13.02 -4.31 3.23
CA HIS A 224 13.30 -2.89 3.44
C HIS A 224 14.82 -2.72 3.55
N ASP A 225 15.45 -2.19 2.51
CA ASP A 225 16.91 -2.02 2.43
C ASP A 225 17.31 -0.57 2.76
N TRP A 226 17.51 -0.30 4.05
CA TRP A 226 17.92 1.02 4.53
C TRP A 226 19.41 1.30 4.28
N SER A 227 20.20 0.27 4.02
CA SER A 227 21.62 0.42 3.66
C SER A 227 21.79 1.19 2.34
N ALA A 228 20.77 1.20 1.49
CA ALA A 228 20.72 1.98 0.26
C ALA A 228 20.54 3.50 0.49
N SER A 229 20.33 3.95 1.73
CA SER A 229 20.11 5.35 2.05
C SER A 229 21.29 6.24 1.66
N THR A 230 21.02 7.33 0.95
CA THR A 230 22.03 8.37 0.68
C THR A 230 21.95 9.55 1.65
N LEU A 231 21.06 9.51 2.64
CA LEU A 231 21.01 10.46 3.75
C LEU A 231 22.22 10.28 4.68
N GLY A 232 22.81 9.08 4.70
CA GLY A 232 24.00 8.74 5.47
C GLY A 232 23.69 8.26 6.89
N ASN A 233 24.54 7.36 7.38
CA ASN A 233 24.44 6.72 8.69
C ASN A 233 23.04 6.13 9.01
N PRO A 234 22.50 5.25 8.12
CA PRO A 234 21.27 4.54 8.42
C PRO A 234 21.45 3.71 9.70
N GLN A 235 20.43 3.71 10.54
CA GLN A 235 20.37 2.95 11.79
C GLN A 235 18.97 2.35 11.89
N LEU A 236 18.80 1.18 11.29
CA LEU A 236 17.66 0.30 11.46
C LEU A 236 17.50 0.04 12.96
N HIS A 237 16.39 0.51 13.50
CA HIS A 237 16.13 0.50 14.93
C HIS A 237 15.18 -0.61 15.31
N GLU A 238 14.10 -0.76 14.56
CA GLU A 238 13.08 -1.76 14.80
C GLU A 238 12.54 -2.33 13.50
N HIS A 239 12.11 -3.58 13.55
CA HIS A 239 11.45 -4.29 12.47
C HIS A 239 10.56 -5.37 13.06
N ASP A 240 9.45 -5.64 12.40
CA ASP A 240 8.46 -6.60 12.88
C ASP A 240 7.62 -7.10 11.66
N PRO A 241 7.21 -8.37 11.56
CA PRO A 241 7.26 -9.44 12.56
C PRO A 241 8.68 -9.94 12.87
N LEU A 242 9.07 -10.01 14.14
CA LEU A 242 10.35 -10.57 14.57
C LEU A 242 10.24 -12.09 14.84
N GLY A 243 11.12 -12.87 14.22
CA GLY A 243 11.20 -14.33 14.39
C GLY A 243 10.45 -15.17 13.35
N THR A 244 10.12 -16.41 13.72
CA THR A 244 9.51 -17.40 12.82
C THR A 244 8.09 -17.77 13.27
N PHE A 245 7.15 -17.71 12.34
CA PHE A 245 5.73 -17.98 12.57
C PHE A 245 5.20 -18.98 11.54
N THR A 246 4.40 -19.97 11.96
CA THR A 246 3.91 -21.05 11.07
C THR A 246 2.42 -21.27 11.23
N GLY A 247 1.74 -21.48 10.10
CA GLY A 247 0.32 -21.77 10.02
C GLY A 247 -0.52 -20.50 9.87
N THR A 248 -1.84 -20.71 9.86
CA THR A 248 -2.84 -19.63 9.80
C THR A 248 -2.91 -18.92 11.13
N GLN A 249 -2.60 -17.62 11.16
CA GLN A 249 -2.64 -16.83 12.38
C GLN A 249 -2.76 -15.34 12.11
N THR A 250 -3.16 -14.59 13.15
CA THR A 250 -3.05 -13.14 13.17
C THR A 250 -1.65 -12.74 13.64
N ILE A 251 -0.97 -11.93 12.85
CA ILE A 251 0.29 -11.28 13.19
C ILE A 251 -0.04 -9.87 13.69
N SER A 252 0.48 -9.51 14.85
CA SER A 252 0.51 -8.12 15.32
C SER A 252 1.88 -7.55 15.00
N VAL A 253 1.90 -6.34 14.44
CA VAL A 253 3.12 -5.62 14.07
C VAL A 253 3.16 -4.32 14.87
N SER A 254 4.31 -3.99 15.46
CA SER A 254 4.52 -2.75 16.20
C SER A 254 5.88 -2.14 15.91
N ILE A 255 5.90 -0.84 15.60
CA ILE A 255 7.11 -0.06 15.33
C ILE A 255 7.15 1.15 16.27
N SER A 256 8.25 1.30 17.00
CA SER A 256 8.50 2.29 18.02
C SER A 256 9.82 3.01 17.80
N SER A 257 9.80 4.34 17.78
CA SER A 257 11.03 5.15 17.82
C SER A 257 10.73 6.51 18.44
N GLY A 258 11.71 7.10 19.14
CA GLY A 258 11.58 8.40 19.80
C GLY A 258 10.33 8.58 20.67
N GLY A 259 9.84 7.49 21.29
CA GLY A 259 8.68 7.50 22.20
C GLY A 259 7.30 7.42 21.52
N ALA A 260 7.22 7.32 20.19
CA ALA A 260 5.96 7.06 19.48
C ALA A 260 5.87 5.60 19.02
N THR A 261 4.68 5.02 19.10
CA THR A 261 4.38 3.66 18.63
C THR A 261 3.33 3.70 17.53
N TRP A 262 3.54 2.91 16.48
CA TRP A 262 2.57 2.65 15.43
C TRP A 262 2.42 1.15 15.24
N SER A 263 1.18 0.67 15.29
CA SER A 263 0.89 -0.77 15.29
C SER A 263 -0.28 -1.09 14.38
N TRP A 264 -0.27 -2.29 13.83
CA TRP A 264 -1.37 -2.86 13.04
C TRP A 264 -1.36 -4.39 13.18
N SER A 265 -2.35 -5.05 12.59
CA SER A 265 -2.37 -6.50 12.51
C SER A 265 -2.87 -6.98 11.16
N TYR A 266 -2.51 -8.21 10.80
CA TYR A 266 -3.01 -8.87 9.61
C TYR A 266 -3.12 -10.37 9.84
N THR A 267 -4.02 -11.03 9.13
CA THR A 267 -4.13 -12.49 9.12
C THR A 267 -3.31 -13.04 7.97
N GLN A 268 -2.40 -13.96 8.26
CA GLN A 268 -1.71 -14.74 7.23
C GLN A 268 -2.44 -16.07 7.01
N PRO A 269 -2.51 -16.58 5.76
CA PRO A 269 -3.02 -17.92 5.49
C PRO A 269 -2.03 -18.98 6.03
N ASP A 270 -2.24 -20.25 5.68
CA ASP A 270 -1.32 -21.32 6.09
C ASP A 270 0.06 -21.18 5.42
N VAL A 271 0.94 -20.43 6.08
CA VAL A 271 2.27 -20.07 5.62
C VAL A 271 3.31 -20.20 6.73
N THR A 272 4.57 -20.26 6.35
CA THR A 272 5.70 -20.09 7.27
C THR A 272 6.41 -18.78 6.97
N THR A 273 6.45 -17.89 7.94
CA THR A 273 7.13 -16.59 7.89
C THR A 273 8.45 -16.70 8.65
N TYR A 274 9.55 -16.30 8.01
CA TYR A 274 10.89 -16.21 8.58
C TYR A 274 11.37 -14.77 8.57
N ASP A 275 11.97 -14.33 9.66
CA ASP A 275 12.70 -13.07 9.75
C ASP A 275 14.20 -13.31 9.51
N TYR A 276 14.76 -12.56 8.56
CA TYR A 276 16.17 -12.52 8.20
C TYR A 276 16.74 -11.10 8.31
N SER A 277 16.06 -10.23 9.07
CA SER A 277 16.48 -8.86 9.30
C SER A 277 17.77 -8.80 10.10
N SER A 278 18.53 -7.73 9.90
CA SER A 278 19.81 -7.51 10.56
C SER A 278 20.10 -6.02 10.66
N THR A 279 20.21 -5.54 11.89
CA THR A 279 20.63 -4.16 12.19
C THR A 279 22.10 -3.93 11.81
N ASN A 280 22.94 -4.97 11.79
CA ASN A 280 24.34 -4.83 11.32
C ASN A 280 24.44 -4.51 9.82
N THR A 281 23.44 -4.92 9.04
CA THR A 281 23.38 -4.67 7.59
C THR A 281 22.38 -3.59 7.23
N GLU A 282 21.67 -3.03 8.22
CA GLU A 282 20.60 -2.05 8.01
C GLU A 282 19.49 -2.54 7.06
N ILE A 283 19.19 -3.84 7.09
CA ILE A 283 18.20 -4.47 6.21
C ILE A 283 17.17 -5.19 7.07
N ALA A 284 15.90 -4.84 6.89
CA ALA A 284 14.78 -5.63 7.40
C ALA A 284 14.25 -6.52 6.26
N LYS A 285 14.16 -7.83 6.47
CA LYS A 285 13.87 -8.78 5.40
C LYS A 285 13.16 -10.00 5.93
N TRP A 286 12.13 -10.42 5.21
CA TRP A 286 11.38 -11.62 5.55
C TRP A 286 11.27 -12.59 4.38
N LYS A 287 10.87 -13.81 4.70
CA LYS A 287 10.45 -14.83 3.74
C LYS A 287 9.14 -15.46 4.19
N MET A 288 8.13 -15.43 3.34
CA MET A 288 6.89 -16.19 3.50
C MET A 288 6.93 -17.43 2.60
N VAL A 289 6.55 -18.60 3.12
CA VAL A 289 6.44 -19.85 2.34
C VAL A 289 5.02 -20.40 2.47
N PHE A 290 4.36 -20.66 1.35
CA PHE A 290 2.99 -21.19 1.34
C PHE A 290 3.01 -22.70 1.59
N ASN A 291 2.35 -23.17 2.66
CA ASN A 291 2.51 -24.53 3.17
C ASN A 291 1.53 -25.55 2.55
N SER A 292 0.39 -25.10 2.05
CA SER A 292 -0.70 -25.97 1.57
C SER A 292 -1.18 -25.64 0.17
N ASP A 293 -1.77 -26.62 -0.52
CA ASP A 293 -2.31 -26.38 -1.87
C ASP A 293 -3.40 -25.31 -1.91
N ALA A 294 -4.17 -25.19 -0.82
CA ALA A 294 -5.16 -24.14 -0.64
C ALA A 294 -4.51 -22.75 -0.60
N SER A 295 -3.52 -22.56 0.30
CA SER A 295 -2.84 -21.26 0.44
C SER A 295 -2.04 -20.89 -0.82
N LYS A 296 -1.39 -21.86 -1.47
CA LYS A 296 -0.70 -21.67 -2.75
C LYS A 296 -1.64 -21.24 -3.88
N GLY A 297 -2.89 -21.70 -3.86
CA GLY A 297 -3.92 -21.39 -4.84
C GLY A 297 -4.75 -20.14 -4.54
N SER A 298 -4.43 -19.40 -3.48
CA SER A 298 -5.15 -18.20 -3.05
C SER A 298 -4.23 -17.00 -2.95
N THR A 299 -4.80 -15.79 -3.07
CA THR A 299 -4.11 -14.55 -2.72
C THR A 299 -3.65 -14.59 -1.26
N GLY A 300 -2.42 -14.18 -0.99
CA GLY A 300 -1.86 -14.14 0.35
C GLY A 300 -0.65 -13.21 0.43
N GLY A 301 -0.31 -12.75 1.63
CA GLY A 301 0.66 -11.68 1.79
C GLY A 301 1.16 -11.51 3.21
N MET A 302 2.04 -10.52 3.38
CA MET A 302 2.54 -10.04 4.66
C MET A 302 2.40 -8.52 4.75
N LYS A 303 2.21 -7.99 5.96
CA LYS A 303 2.28 -6.54 6.19
C LYS A 303 3.40 -6.17 7.16
N PRO A 304 4.69 -6.38 6.80
CA PRO A 304 5.79 -6.11 7.71
C PRO A 304 6.07 -4.62 7.87
N GLY A 305 6.82 -4.26 8.91
CA GLY A 305 7.20 -2.89 9.21
C GLY A 305 8.66 -2.76 9.65
N SER A 306 9.23 -1.57 9.48
CA SER A 306 10.52 -1.23 10.08
C SER A 306 10.69 0.28 10.27
N SER A 307 11.52 0.71 11.21
CA SER A 307 11.96 2.10 11.34
C SER A 307 13.48 2.25 11.30
N CYS A 308 13.93 3.39 10.77
CA CYS A 308 15.34 3.71 10.66
C CYS A 308 15.54 5.20 10.95
N GLY A 309 16.55 5.49 11.76
CA GLY A 309 17.07 6.86 11.88
C GLY A 309 18.14 7.10 10.82
N VAL A 310 18.21 8.30 10.27
CA VAL A 310 19.21 8.74 9.29
C VAL A 310 19.68 10.15 9.62
N ASN A 311 20.77 10.63 9.01
CA ASN A 311 21.18 12.03 9.21
C ASN A 311 20.13 13.01 8.66
N GLN A 312 19.92 14.11 9.37
CA GLN A 312 19.06 15.22 8.92
C GLN A 312 19.78 16.14 7.93
N HIS A 313 19.06 16.67 6.95
CA HIS A 313 19.58 17.61 5.93
C HIS A 313 18.73 18.89 5.86
N ILE A 314 19.26 19.94 5.23
CA ILE A 314 18.56 21.23 5.05
C ILE A 314 18.10 21.50 3.61
N SER A 315 18.64 20.73 2.66
CA SER A 315 18.33 20.86 1.23
C SER A 315 18.79 19.62 0.45
N GLY A 316 18.15 19.36 -0.68
CA GLY A 316 18.56 18.33 -1.64
C GLY A 316 17.64 17.11 -1.62
N THR A 317 17.83 16.23 -2.60
CA THR A 317 17.07 14.98 -2.74
C THR A 317 17.97 13.80 -2.41
N TYR A 318 17.49 12.93 -1.54
CA TYR A 318 18.23 11.78 -1.05
C TYR A 318 17.36 10.54 -1.06
N ARG A 319 17.98 9.38 -1.21
CA ARG A 319 17.32 8.09 -1.07
C ARG A 319 17.16 7.75 0.41
N ILE A 320 15.95 7.38 0.80
CA ILE A 320 15.64 6.87 2.14
C ILE A 320 15.96 5.38 2.22
N LEU A 321 15.34 4.58 1.35
CA LEU A 321 15.55 3.13 1.28
C LEU A 321 15.14 2.59 -0.10
N ASP A 322 15.57 1.36 -0.37
CA ASP A 322 15.01 0.54 -1.44
C ASP A 322 14.01 -0.46 -0.84
N LEU A 323 12.77 -0.45 -1.33
CA LEU A 323 11.67 -1.29 -0.82
C LEU A 323 11.26 -2.33 -1.87
N GLU A 324 11.53 -3.60 -1.59
CA GLU A 324 11.35 -4.72 -2.51
C GLU A 324 10.16 -5.60 -2.11
N ALA A 325 9.36 -5.98 -3.11
CA ALA A 325 8.39 -7.06 -3.05
C ALA A 325 8.75 -8.09 -4.11
N LYS A 326 9.21 -9.26 -3.70
CA LYS A 326 9.54 -10.34 -4.61
C LYS A 326 8.68 -11.56 -4.34
N GLY A 327 8.05 -12.09 -5.39
CA GLY A 327 7.20 -13.27 -5.36
C GLY A 327 7.76 -14.37 -6.24
N GLU A 328 7.80 -15.59 -5.71
CA GLU A 328 8.11 -16.82 -6.43
C GLU A 328 6.81 -17.58 -6.71
N PHE A 329 6.56 -17.82 -7.99
CA PHE A 329 5.41 -18.56 -8.49
C PHE A 329 5.87 -19.86 -9.11
N ALA A 330 5.09 -20.93 -8.96
CA ALA A 330 5.46 -22.26 -9.41
C ALA A 330 4.31 -22.97 -10.10
N ASN A 331 4.65 -23.82 -11.06
CA ASN A 331 3.77 -24.86 -11.59
C ASN A 331 4.48 -26.23 -11.49
N TRP A 332 3.94 -27.26 -12.14
CA TRP A 332 4.51 -28.62 -12.09
C TRP A 332 5.86 -28.78 -12.81
N LEU A 333 6.27 -27.80 -13.64
CA LEU A 333 7.48 -27.85 -14.45
C LEU A 333 8.61 -26.99 -13.89
N THR A 334 8.31 -25.77 -13.42
CA THR A 334 9.32 -24.76 -13.13
C THR A 334 8.81 -23.69 -12.15
N ASN A 335 9.71 -22.79 -11.76
CA ASN A 335 9.40 -21.58 -10.99
C ASN A 335 9.73 -20.33 -11.81
N THR A 336 9.08 -19.22 -11.48
CA THR A 336 9.39 -17.89 -11.99
C THR A 336 9.34 -16.89 -10.83
N TYR A 337 9.93 -15.72 -11.04
CA TYR A 337 9.96 -14.65 -10.06
C TYR A 337 9.40 -13.36 -10.66
N LEU A 338 8.56 -12.69 -9.90
CA LEU A 338 8.15 -11.31 -10.16
C LEU A 338 8.71 -10.45 -9.03
N THR A 339 9.31 -9.30 -9.36
CA THR A 339 9.88 -8.37 -8.37
C THR A 339 9.39 -6.96 -8.69
N HIS A 340 8.90 -6.27 -7.68
CA HIS A 340 8.58 -4.85 -7.73
C HIS A 340 9.48 -4.11 -6.73
N LEU A 341 10.22 -3.11 -7.20
CA LEU A 341 11.16 -2.33 -6.39
C LEU A 341 10.77 -0.85 -6.41
N TRP A 342 10.70 -0.26 -5.22
CA TRP A 342 10.62 1.19 -5.04
C TRP A 342 11.96 1.76 -4.61
N HIS A 343 12.39 2.82 -5.28
CA HIS A 343 13.41 3.72 -4.76
C HIS A 343 12.71 4.89 -4.06
N ILE A 344 12.68 4.87 -2.73
CA ILE A 344 11.96 5.88 -1.95
C ILE A 344 12.92 7.02 -1.65
N ASN A 345 12.57 8.23 -2.09
CA ASN A 345 13.39 9.43 -1.95
C ASN A 345 12.69 10.50 -1.12
N VAL A 346 13.49 11.40 -0.55
CA VAL A 346 13.05 12.55 0.25
C VAL A 346 13.70 13.82 -0.28
N THR A 347 12.94 14.92 -0.34
CA THR A 347 13.44 16.24 -0.76
C THR A 347 13.23 17.29 0.32
N TYR A 348 14.32 17.97 0.71
CA TYR A 348 14.38 19.05 1.71
C TYR A 348 14.38 20.46 1.08
#